data_AF-A0A554X5T1-F1
#
_entry.id   AF-A0A554X5T1-F1
#
_cell.length_a   1.000
_cell.length_b   1.000
_cell.length_c   1.000
_cell.angle_alpha   90.00
_cell.angle_beta   90.00
_cell.angle_gamma   90.00
#
_symmetry.space_group_name_H-M   'P 1'
#
loop_
_entity.id
_entity.type
_entity.pdbx_description
1 polymer ?
#
loop_
_entity_poly.entity_id
_entity_poly.type
_entity_poly.pdbx_seq_one_letter_code
_entity_poly.pdbx_strand_id
1 'polypeptide(L)'
;MSDKIIKVLLEMRPALEGYAGIPQEVRLLFRGLRTLDSVYVEGMLQTSNRRLAKGLPAKEPLWRKKLSTAQKYRKLSKVVISLTENSYLNVLDLIAEWLQKKADEFILRGGALTNLGKVRLTKFEAAGFDDFTWRTLFSRTLPASDFGLVAKANFRVNRVPWRMMHMVGLKNLNWSQKPLYPKLDTRDFDVFIGQTPYPARICKSTKMVIRYHDAIPVYMPHTIPEKSFHQATHFYALLSNVASGAWFACVSEATRQDLLRMFPEVRDRAVVIHNMVSHHYYEEDSAFDLVPGIVRSRYYGYDPYVRDSAWVPKFLSLCEQENFFSRNLPRKEEKYLLMVSTIEPRKNHLRLLAAWEVIRAEFDPNIKLIVVGTLGWDYEAILKAFKSWIDRGQLFMLSAVPAPDLRVLYRHAAATVCPSLGEGFDYSGVESMACGGITIASDIPVHREIYGDAAEYFDPYSTISLVNALKKVLYSPDAVRIRAQMQERGRVIAARYRPEHILPQWESFLRSISD
;
A
#
# COMPACT_ATOMS: atom_id res chain seq x y z
N MET A 1 -15.79 -35.63 6.90
CA MET A 1 -14.70 -35.07 7.74
C MET A 1 -15.01 -33.60 7.89
N SER A 2 -15.14 -33.07 9.11
CA SER A 2 -15.42 -31.64 9.27
C SER A 2 -14.21 -30.84 8.78
N ASP A 3 -14.40 -29.95 7.82
CA ASP A 3 -13.35 -29.04 7.36
C ASP A 3 -12.78 -28.27 8.56
N LYS A 4 -11.50 -28.51 8.85
CA LYS A 4 -10.78 -27.86 9.96
C LYS A 4 -10.70 -26.36 9.66
N ILE A 5 -11.24 -25.53 10.56
CA ILE A 5 -11.11 -24.07 10.46
C ILE A 5 -9.65 -23.67 10.68
N ILE A 6 -9.05 -22.99 9.70
CA ILE A 6 -7.67 -22.50 9.74
C ILE A 6 -7.63 -21.17 10.49
N LYS A 7 -6.85 -21.08 11.56
CA LYS A 7 -6.69 -19.85 12.34
C LYS A 7 -5.52 -19.03 11.82
N VAL A 8 -5.84 -17.86 11.26
CA VAL A 8 -4.87 -16.94 10.64
C VAL A 8 -4.67 -15.71 11.53
N LEU A 9 -3.41 -15.35 11.77
CA LEU A 9 -3.02 -14.05 12.31
C LEU A 9 -2.44 -13.20 11.17
N LEU A 10 -3.15 -12.16 10.77
CA LEU A 10 -2.74 -11.26 9.69
C LEU A 10 -2.05 -10.02 10.25
N GLU A 11 -0.81 -9.76 9.85
CA GLU A 11 -0.14 -8.50 10.17
C GLU A 11 -0.84 -7.32 9.49
N MET A 12 -1.22 -6.34 10.30
CA MET A 12 -2.05 -5.19 9.91
C MET A 12 -1.44 -3.91 10.48
N ARG A 13 -0.17 -3.66 10.17
CA ARG A 13 0.53 -2.44 10.60
C ARG A 13 -0.06 -1.22 9.90
N PRO A 14 -0.63 -0.26 10.65
CA PRO A 14 -1.05 1.02 10.09
C PRO A 14 0.17 1.86 9.71
N ALA A 15 0.17 2.47 8.53
CA ALA A 15 1.25 3.32 8.02
C ALA A 15 1.19 4.76 8.58
N LEU A 16 0.91 4.93 9.87
CA LEU A 16 0.52 6.20 10.53
C LEU A 16 1.63 7.27 10.66
N GLU A 17 2.66 7.22 9.82
CA GLU A 17 3.79 8.15 9.77
C GLU A 17 3.88 8.78 8.37
N GLY A 18 2.75 9.33 7.89
CA GLY A 18 2.62 10.00 6.59
C GLY A 18 1.49 9.45 5.70
N TYR A 19 1.00 8.24 5.98
CA TYR A 19 -0.16 7.64 5.30
C TYR A 19 -1.25 7.29 6.31
N ALA A 20 -2.49 7.67 6.04
CA ALA A 20 -3.56 7.42 7.00
C ALA A 20 -4.15 6.00 6.81
N GLY A 21 -3.71 5.09 7.67
CA GLY A 21 -4.34 3.78 7.90
C GLY A 21 -3.54 2.58 7.41
N ILE A 22 -4.23 1.44 7.33
CA ILE A 22 -3.72 0.18 6.82
C ILE A 22 -3.70 0.24 5.27
N PRO A 23 -2.72 -0.35 4.57
CA PRO A 23 -2.73 -0.37 3.11
C PRO A 23 -3.99 -1.05 2.52
N GLN A 24 -4.39 -0.65 1.30
CA GLN A 24 -5.63 -1.12 0.65
C GLN A 24 -5.67 -2.64 0.53
N GLU A 25 -4.57 -3.23 0.09
CA GLU A 25 -4.39 -4.65 -0.16
C GLU A 25 -4.45 -5.52 1.09
N VAL A 26 -4.08 -4.96 2.23
CA VAL A 26 -4.15 -5.61 3.53
C VAL A 26 -5.59 -5.61 4.04
N ARG A 27 -6.32 -4.50 3.84
CA ARG A 27 -7.75 -4.41 4.17
C ARG A 27 -8.58 -5.35 3.32
N LEU A 28 -8.33 -5.41 2.01
CA LEU A 28 -9.02 -6.31 1.09
C LEU A 28 -8.74 -7.77 1.45
N LEU A 29 -7.48 -8.13 1.75
CA LEU A 29 -7.13 -9.48 2.20
C LEU A 29 -7.81 -9.84 3.53
N PHE A 30 -7.75 -8.96 4.53
CA PHE A 30 -8.42 -9.19 5.81
C PHE A 30 -9.93 -9.40 5.64
N ARG A 31 -10.58 -8.52 4.88
CA ARG A 31 -11.99 -8.61 4.55
C ARG A 31 -12.32 -9.92 3.85
N GLY A 32 -11.56 -10.28 2.82
CA GLY A 32 -11.80 -11.48 2.03
C GLY A 32 -11.57 -12.79 2.79
N LEU A 33 -10.54 -12.84 3.66
CA LEU A 33 -10.34 -14.02 4.53
C LEU A 33 -11.49 -14.18 5.53
N ARG A 34 -12.14 -13.09 5.96
CA ARG A 34 -13.32 -13.16 6.85
C ARG A 34 -14.59 -13.62 6.15
N THR A 35 -14.64 -13.61 4.81
CA THR A 35 -15.77 -14.15 4.05
C THR A 35 -15.64 -15.63 3.74
N LEU A 36 -14.51 -16.26 4.09
CA LEU A 36 -14.29 -17.70 3.91
C LEU A 36 -14.69 -18.46 5.17
N ASP A 37 -15.64 -19.40 5.07
CA ASP A 37 -16.10 -20.20 6.21
C ASP A 37 -15.01 -21.12 6.78
N SER A 38 -14.01 -21.46 5.97
CA SER A 38 -12.87 -22.28 6.32
C SER A 38 -11.76 -21.55 7.06
N VAL A 39 -11.83 -20.21 7.17
CA VAL A 39 -10.77 -19.38 7.74
C VAL A 39 -11.30 -18.51 8.88
N TYR A 40 -10.68 -18.64 10.05
CA TYR A 40 -10.85 -17.69 11.14
C TYR A 40 -9.64 -16.75 11.18
N VAL A 41 -9.84 -15.47 10.89
CA VAL A 41 -8.75 -14.47 10.86
C VAL A 41 -8.86 -13.42 11.97
N GLU A 42 -7.75 -13.17 12.65
CA GLU A 42 -7.53 -12.02 13.54
C GLU A 42 -6.47 -11.09 12.95
N GLY A 43 -6.66 -9.79 13.10
CA GLY A 43 -5.67 -8.80 12.68
C GLY A 43 -4.61 -8.58 13.77
N MET A 44 -3.37 -8.26 13.41
CA MET A 44 -2.32 -7.89 14.35
C MET A 44 -1.93 -6.42 14.16
N LEU A 45 -2.28 -5.59 15.13
CA LEU A 45 -1.94 -4.19 15.19
C LEU A 45 -0.52 -4.02 15.74
N GLN A 46 0.28 -3.24 15.01
CA GLN A 46 1.64 -2.86 15.34
C GLN A 46 1.95 -1.51 14.70
N THR A 47 2.82 -0.71 15.30
CA THR A 47 3.30 0.57 14.74
C THR A 47 4.77 0.50 14.35
N SER A 48 5.21 1.39 13.46
CA SER A 48 6.60 1.44 12.98
C SER A 48 7.58 1.83 14.08
N ASN A 49 7.39 3.00 14.70
CA ASN A 49 8.33 3.52 15.71
C ASN A 49 7.76 3.56 17.14
N ARG A 50 6.44 3.63 17.28
CA ARG A 50 5.76 3.84 18.56
C ARG A 50 5.48 2.53 19.30
N ARG A 51 5.48 2.58 20.63
CA ARG A 51 5.10 1.44 21.48
C ARG A 51 3.60 1.49 21.74
N LEU A 52 2.88 0.39 21.46
CA LEU A 52 1.45 0.33 21.76
C LEU A 52 1.17 0.05 23.24
N ALA A 53 0.05 0.59 23.72
CA ALA A 53 -0.47 0.28 25.04
C ALA A 53 -0.83 -1.21 25.17
N LYS A 54 -0.88 -1.69 26.40
CA LYS A 54 -1.21 -3.09 26.68
C LYS A 54 -2.71 -3.31 26.61
N GLY A 55 -3.15 -4.18 25.70
CA GLY A 55 -4.54 -4.61 25.61
C GLY A 55 -4.95 -5.59 26.71
N LEU A 56 -6.05 -6.29 26.48
CA LEU A 56 -6.54 -7.36 27.34
C LEU A 56 -5.60 -8.58 27.31
N PRO A 57 -5.52 -9.37 28.39
CA PRO A 57 -4.74 -10.60 28.37
C PRO A 57 -5.30 -11.58 27.32
N ALA A 58 -4.42 -12.31 26.62
CA ALA A 58 -4.85 -13.29 25.61
C ALA A 58 -5.71 -14.43 26.21
N LYS A 59 -5.37 -14.84 27.43
CA LYS A 59 -6.13 -15.76 28.29
C LYS A 59 -6.23 -15.15 29.69
N GLU A 60 -7.42 -15.15 30.29
CA GLU A 60 -7.58 -14.75 31.69
C GLU A 60 -6.96 -15.83 32.58
N PRO A 61 -5.97 -15.52 33.43
CA PRO A 61 -5.44 -16.48 34.37
C PRO A 61 -6.51 -16.82 35.41
N LEU A 62 -6.70 -18.11 35.72
CA LEU A 62 -7.68 -18.61 36.71
C LEU A 62 -7.57 -17.92 38.09
N TRP A 63 -6.36 -17.49 38.46
CA TRP A 63 -6.02 -16.87 39.76
C TRP A 63 -6.20 -15.34 39.78
N ARG A 64 -6.56 -14.70 38.67
CA ARG A 64 -6.64 -13.24 38.58
C ARG A 64 -8.10 -12.80 38.55
N LYS A 65 -8.49 -11.88 39.44
CA LYS A 65 -9.84 -11.30 39.48
C LYS A 65 -10.21 -10.76 38.08
N LYS A 66 -11.38 -11.15 37.57
CA LYS A 66 -11.90 -10.67 36.28
C LYS A 66 -11.94 -9.14 36.29
N LEU A 67 -11.49 -8.54 35.19
CA LEU A 67 -11.55 -7.08 35.03
C LEU A 67 -13.01 -6.64 34.95
N SER A 68 -13.37 -5.57 35.67
CA SER A 68 -14.69 -4.95 35.49
C SER A 68 -14.84 -4.39 34.08
N THR A 69 -16.08 -4.21 33.61
CA THR A 69 -16.36 -3.64 32.29
C THR A 69 -15.66 -2.29 32.10
N ALA A 70 -15.72 -1.39 33.08
CA ALA A 70 -15.03 -0.11 33.05
C ALA A 70 -13.50 -0.24 32.92
N GLN A 71 -12.89 -1.21 33.61
CA GLN A 71 -11.45 -1.47 33.51
C GLN A 71 -11.05 -2.04 32.14
N LYS A 72 -11.91 -2.85 31.52
CA LYS A 72 -11.69 -3.35 30.15
C LYS A 72 -11.69 -2.20 29.15
N TYR A 73 -12.74 -1.38 29.16
CA TYR A 73 -12.85 -0.21 28.26
C TYR A 73 -11.71 0.79 28.46
N ARG A 74 -11.28 1.06 29.71
CA ARG A 74 -10.10 1.91 29.99
C ARG A 74 -8.81 1.35 29.39
N LYS A 75 -8.63 0.02 29.33
CA LYS A 75 -7.44 -0.58 28.70
C LYS A 75 -7.52 -0.53 27.18
N LEU A 76 -8.68 -0.84 26.60
CA LEU A 76 -8.89 -0.81 25.16
C LEU A 76 -8.77 0.62 24.62
N SER A 77 -9.31 1.64 25.32
CA SER A 77 -9.17 3.04 24.91
C SER A 77 -7.70 3.51 24.90
N LYS A 78 -6.87 3.03 25.83
CA LYS A 78 -5.43 3.30 25.79
C LYS A 78 -4.74 2.70 24.56
N VAL A 79 -5.21 1.55 24.06
CA VAL A 79 -4.71 0.98 22.80
C VAL A 79 -5.06 1.92 21.65
N VAL A 80 -6.30 2.38 21.57
CA VAL A 80 -6.78 3.35 20.56
C VAL A 80 -5.93 4.63 20.58
N ILE A 81 -5.76 5.27 21.74
CA ILE A 81 -4.95 6.48 21.88
C ILE A 81 -3.51 6.23 21.42
N SER A 82 -2.91 5.11 21.83
CA SER A 82 -1.53 4.76 21.43
C SER A 82 -1.37 4.44 19.94
N LEU A 83 -2.46 4.13 19.24
CA LEU A 83 -2.46 3.95 17.79
C LEU A 83 -2.53 5.29 17.08
N THR A 84 -3.30 6.25 17.57
CA THR A 84 -3.59 7.51 16.85
C THR A 84 -2.60 8.62 17.18
N GLU A 85 -2.30 8.84 18.45
CA GLU A 85 -1.59 10.04 18.90
C GLU A 85 -0.19 9.73 19.42
N ASN A 86 0.70 10.71 19.26
CA ASN A 86 1.90 10.77 20.09
C ASN A 86 1.45 11.26 21.47
N SER A 87 1.85 10.57 22.53
CA SER A 87 1.66 11.08 23.89
C SER A 87 2.22 12.50 23.99
N TYR A 88 1.52 13.42 24.67
CA TYR A 88 2.13 14.68 25.09
C TYR A 88 3.18 14.35 26.15
N LEU A 89 4.46 14.53 25.83
CA LEU A 89 5.58 14.13 26.69
C LEU A 89 6.34 15.39 27.09
N ASN A 90 6.49 15.61 28.39
CA ASN A 90 7.47 16.57 28.89
C ASN A 90 8.89 15.95 28.79
N VAL A 91 9.93 16.73 29.11
CA VAL A 91 11.33 16.28 29.03
C VAL A 91 11.61 15.02 29.86
N LEU A 92 10.98 14.89 31.04
CA LEU A 92 11.13 13.71 31.89
C LEU A 92 10.48 12.47 31.27
N ASP A 93 9.30 12.62 30.67
CA ASP A 93 8.62 11.53 29.98
C ASP A 93 9.42 11.07 28.75
N LEU A 94 10.07 11.99 28.02
CA LEU A 94 10.97 11.65 26.92
C LEU A 94 12.17 10.82 27.39
N ILE A 95 12.77 11.19 28.53
CA ILE A 95 13.88 10.43 29.13
C ILE A 95 13.40 9.05 29.59
N ALA A 96 12.24 8.98 30.24
CA ALA A 96 11.64 7.73 30.71
C ALA A 96 11.30 6.80 29.54
N GLU A 97 10.72 7.33 28.46
CA GLU A 97 10.47 6.57 27.22
C GLU A 97 11.78 6.10 26.59
N TRP A 98 12.81 6.93 26.56
CA TRP A 98 14.12 6.55 26.05
C TRP A 98 14.75 5.40 26.87
N LEU A 99 14.75 5.51 28.20
CA LEU A 99 15.25 4.46 29.10
C LEU A 99 14.46 3.17 28.92
N GLN A 100 13.13 3.27 28.85
CA GLN A 100 12.27 2.12 28.64
C GLN A 100 12.51 1.47 27.28
N LYS A 101 12.71 2.26 26.22
CA LYS A 101 13.06 1.78 24.88
C LYS A 101 14.39 1.01 24.88
N LYS A 102 15.39 1.51 25.61
CA LYS A 102 16.69 0.83 25.78
C LYS A 102 16.56 -0.47 26.56
N ALA A 103 15.78 -0.47 27.64
CA ALA A 103 15.51 -1.66 28.43
C ALA A 103 14.77 -2.74 27.61
N ASP A 104 13.72 -2.36 26.87
CA ASP A 104 12.99 -3.27 25.97
C ASP A 104 13.93 -3.85 24.90
N GLU A 105 14.77 -3.00 24.28
CA GLU A 105 15.75 -3.46 23.29
C GLU A 105 16.72 -4.48 23.90
N PHE A 106 17.24 -4.22 25.10
CA PHE A 106 18.15 -5.13 25.81
C PHE A 106 17.49 -6.48 26.12
N ILE A 107 16.25 -6.45 26.66
CA ILE A 107 15.47 -7.65 26.96
C ILE A 107 15.20 -8.47 25.68
N LEU A 108 14.80 -7.79 24.60
CA LEU A 108 14.52 -8.46 23.33
C LEU A 108 15.78 -9.06 22.70
N ARG A 109 16.92 -8.37 22.79
CA ARG A 109 18.21 -8.89 22.32
C ARG A 109 18.65 -10.12 23.10
N GLY A 110 18.63 -10.04 24.44
CA GLY A 110 18.97 -11.17 25.31
C GLY A 110 18.08 -12.38 25.05
N GLY A 111 16.76 -12.17 24.92
CA GLY A 111 15.83 -13.24 24.59
C GLY A 111 15.98 -13.81 23.17
N ALA A 112 16.36 -12.98 22.20
CA ALA A 112 16.65 -13.46 20.85
C ALA A 112 17.91 -14.34 20.79
N LEU A 113 18.98 -13.96 21.50
CA LEU A 113 20.25 -14.69 21.58
C LEU A 113 20.13 -16.01 22.34
N THR A 114 19.45 -15.99 23.49
CA THR A 114 19.28 -17.17 24.36
C THR A 114 18.09 -18.05 23.96
N ASN A 115 17.25 -17.58 23.04
CA ASN A 115 15.95 -18.17 22.70
C ASN A 115 15.00 -18.27 23.93
N LEU A 116 15.26 -17.50 24.99
CA LEU A 116 14.43 -17.40 26.18
C LEU A 116 13.42 -16.25 26.05
N GLY A 117 12.17 -16.53 26.37
CA GLY A 117 11.09 -15.54 26.29
C GLY A 117 10.46 -15.41 24.90
N LYS A 118 9.27 -14.79 24.88
CA LYS A 118 8.49 -14.52 23.67
C LYS A 118 7.83 -13.16 23.77
N VAL A 119 7.72 -12.45 22.66
CA VAL A 119 6.88 -11.26 22.53
C VAL A 119 5.43 -11.71 22.61
N ARG A 120 4.79 -11.43 23.75
CA ARG A 120 3.39 -11.80 23.99
C ARG A 120 2.46 -10.80 23.34
N LEU A 121 1.49 -11.33 22.60
CA LEU A 121 0.40 -10.57 22.01
C LEU A 121 -0.72 -10.35 23.04
N THR A 122 -1.20 -9.11 23.17
CA THR A 122 -2.43 -8.81 23.91
C THR A 122 -3.62 -8.71 22.98
N LYS A 123 -4.85 -8.79 23.51
CA LYS A 123 -6.07 -8.68 22.72
C LYS A 123 -6.61 -7.25 22.71
N PHE A 124 -7.08 -6.82 21.55
CA PHE A 124 -7.95 -5.68 21.36
C PHE A 124 -9.28 -6.19 20.82
N GLU A 125 -10.27 -6.23 21.70
CA GLU A 125 -11.66 -6.53 21.34
C GLU A 125 -12.26 -5.25 20.80
N ALA A 126 -12.61 -5.24 19.51
CA ALA A 126 -13.09 -4.04 18.85
C ALA A 126 -14.52 -3.66 19.29
N ALA A 127 -15.26 -4.56 19.93
CA ALA A 127 -16.61 -4.31 20.42
C ALA A 127 -16.64 -3.09 21.36
N GLY A 128 -17.42 -2.07 20.97
CA GLY A 128 -17.53 -0.78 21.65
C GLY A 128 -16.47 0.25 21.22
N PHE A 129 -15.62 -0.11 20.26
CA PHE A 129 -14.75 0.76 19.47
C PHE A 129 -14.99 0.57 17.97
N ASP A 130 -16.18 0.11 17.59
CA ASP A 130 -16.59 -0.22 16.23
C ASP A 130 -16.35 0.96 15.26
N ASP A 131 -16.73 2.18 15.68
CA ASP A 131 -16.52 3.42 14.92
C ASP A 131 -15.03 3.68 14.64
N PHE A 132 -14.18 3.55 15.67
CA PHE A 132 -12.73 3.70 15.54
C PHE A 132 -12.15 2.66 14.56
N THR A 133 -12.47 1.38 14.79
CA THR A 133 -12.03 0.29 13.91
C THR A 133 -12.43 0.57 12.47
N TRP A 134 -13.69 0.96 12.23
CA TRP A 134 -14.16 1.27 10.89
C TRP A 134 -13.45 2.47 10.27
N ARG A 135 -13.56 3.65 10.88
CA ARG A 135 -13.12 4.92 10.29
C ARG A 135 -11.60 5.02 10.16
N THR A 136 -10.86 4.45 11.11
CA THR A 136 -9.39 4.53 11.11
C THR A 136 -8.77 3.41 10.30
N LEU A 137 -9.33 2.19 10.35
CA LEU A 137 -8.66 1.01 9.78
C LEU A 137 -9.24 0.54 8.45
N PHE A 138 -10.50 0.81 8.10
CA PHE A 138 -11.17 0.14 6.97
C PHE A 138 -11.88 1.05 5.95
N SER A 139 -12.49 2.16 6.41
CA SER A 139 -13.48 2.94 5.64
C SER A 139 -12.97 3.61 4.36
N ARG A 140 -11.65 3.65 4.12
CA ARG A 140 -11.09 4.25 2.90
C ARG A 140 -11.07 3.30 1.70
N THR A 141 -11.33 2.01 1.91
CA THR A 141 -11.27 0.98 0.84
C THR A 141 -12.47 0.06 0.87
N LEU A 142 -13.09 -0.16 2.04
CA LEU A 142 -14.24 -1.06 2.16
C LEU A 142 -15.56 -0.26 2.07
N PRO A 143 -16.62 -0.84 1.48
CA PRO A 143 -17.92 -0.21 1.41
C PRO A 143 -18.60 -0.28 2.79
N ALA A 144 -19.52 0.66 3.06
CA ALA A 144 -20.25 0.67 4.34
C ALA A 144 -20.98 -0.65 4.65
N SER A 145 -21.36 -1.44 3.64
CA SER A 145 -21.95 -2.78 3.81
C SER A 145 -21.02 -3.77 4.52
N ASP A 146 -19.70 -3.60 4.43
CA ASP A 146 -18.72 -4.46 5.12
C ASP A 146 -18.49 -4.03 6.58
N PHE A 147 -19.15 -2.97 7.07
CA PHE A 147 -18.99 -2.48 8.45
C PHE A 147 -19.14 -3.61 9.47
N GLY A 148 -20.23 -4.38 9.40
CA GLY A 148 -20.49 -5.48 10.33
C GLY A 148 -19.44 -6.59 10.28
N LEU A 149 -18.82 -6.80 9.12
CA LEU A 149 -17.82 -7.83 8.91
C LEU A 149 -16.50 -7.50 9.62
N VAL A 150 -16.04 -6.25 9.55
CA VAL A 150 -14.70 -5.85 10.03
C VAL A 150 -14.70 -5.05 11.33
N ALA A 151 -15.75 -4.27 11.62
CA ALA A 151 -15.76 -3.36 12.77
C ALA A 151 -15.72 -4.10 14.11
N LYS A 152 -16.29 -5.31 14.16
CA LYS A 152 -16.33 -6.18 15.34
C LYS A 152 -15.26 -7.28 15.33
N ALA A 153 -14.29 -7.17 14.44
CA ALA A 153 -13.24 -8.17 14.35
C ALA A 153 -12.33 -8.17 15.58
N ASN A 154 -11.73 -9.33 15.86
CA ASN A 154 -10.76 -9.46 16.94
C ASN A 154 -9.36 -9.07 16.43
N PHE A 155 -8.64 -8.33 17.26
CA PHE A 155 -7.26 -7.94 16.98
C PHE A 155 -6.30 -8.39 18.08
N ARG A 156 -5.08 -8.70 17.68
CA ARG A 156 -3.91 -8.82 18.55
C ARG A 156 -3.12 -7.52 18.49
N VAL A 157 -2.51 -7.16 19.61
CA VAL A 157 -1.68 -5.98 19.76
C VAL A 157 -0.25 -6.44 20.01
N ASN A 158 0.63 -6.19 19.04
CA ASN A 158 2.06 -6.27 19.23
C ASN A 158 2.57 -4.91 19.72
N ARG A 159 2.99 -4.86 20.98
CA ARG A 159 3.45 -3.63 21.62
C ARG A 159 4.84 -3.20 21.15
N VAL A 160 5.63 -4.11 20.59
CA VAL A 160 7.01 -3.83 20.19
C VAL A 160 6.98 -3.13 18.84
N PRO A 161 7.59 -1.93 18.71
CA PRO A 161 7.66 -1.25 17.43
C PRO A 161 8.39 -2.08 16.37
N TRP A 162 7.90 -2.03 15.13
CA TRP A 162 8.50 -2.79 14.02
C TRP A 162 9.98 -2.43 13.80
N ARG A 163 10.33 -1.12 13.84
CA ARG A 163 11.72 -0.66 13.70
C ARG A 163 12.61 -1.23 14.81
N MET A 164 12.10 -1.35 16.03
CA MET A 164 12.84 -1.95 17.14
C MET A 164 13.13 -3.42 16.89
N MET A 165 12.17 -4.19 16.37
CA MET A 165 12.40 -5.59 16.03
C MET A 165 13.50 -5.74 14.97
N HIS A 166 13.51 -4.87 13.95
CA HIS A 166 14.61 -4.82 12.99
C HIS A 166 15.96 -4.54 13.65
N MET A 167 16.04 -3.50 14.47
CA MET A 167 17.28 -3.13 15.15
C MET A 167 17.81 -4.24 16.06
N VAL A 168 16.94 -4.99 16.73
CA VAL A 168 17.33 -6.16 17.53
C VAL A 168 18.02 -7.21 16.64
N GLY A 169 17.43 -7.57 15.50
CA GLY A 169 18.01 -8.55 14.59
C GLY A 169 19.33 -8.10 13.97
N LEU A 170 19.40 -6.84 13.52
CA LEU A 170 20.60 -6.28 12.90
C LEU A 170 21.76 -6.13 13.90
N LYS A 171 21.50 -5.66 15.12
CA LYS A 171 22.54 -5.52 16.16
C LYS A 171 23.09 -6.87 16.64
N ASN A 172 22.31 -7.93 16.52
CA ASN A 172 22.77 -9.28 16.86
C ASN A 172 23.70 -9.88 15.80
N LEU A 173 23.82 -9.29 14.59
CA LEU A 173 24.84 -9.67 13.60
C LEU A 173 26.27 -9.45 14.12
N ASN A 174 26.46 -8.51 15.04
CA ASN A 174 27.77 -8.29 15.67
C ASN A 174 28.22 -9.50 16.52
N TRP A 175 27.30 -10.40 16.87
CA TRP A 175 27.53 -11.54 17.78
C TRP A 175 27.13 -12.88 17.13
N SER A 176 26.58 -12.86 15.91
CA SER A 176 26.11 -14.04 15.19
C SER A 176 26.29 -13.85 13.69
N GLN A 177 26.62 -14.92 12.97
CA GLN A 177 26.70 -14.90 11.50
C GLN A 177 25.33 -14.70 10.82
N LYS A 178 24.21 -14.83 11.56
CA LYS A 178 22.84 -14.70 11.05
C LYS A 178 22.04 -13.70 11.88
N PRO A 179 21.07 -12.98 11.27
CA PRO A 179 20.23 -12.06 12.02
C PRO A 179 19.33 -12.82 12.99
N LEU A 180 19.39 -12.48 14.28
CA LEU A 180 18.61 -13.12 15.33
C LEU A 180 17.48 -12.19 15.80
N TYR A 181 16.30 -12.39 15.22
CA TYR A 181 15.10 -11.63 15.54
C TYR A 181 14.36 -12.15 16.79
N PRO A 182 13.55 -11.29 17.45
CA PRO A 182 12.68 -11.71 18.55
C PRO A 182 11.70 -12.82 18.15
N LYS A 183 11.27 -13.62 19.12
CA LYS A 183 10.27 -14.67 18.90
C LYS A 183 8.87 -14.18 19.27
N LEU A 184 7.93 -14.17 18.34
CA LEU A 184 6.53 -13.81 18.54
C LEU A 184 5.73 -15.02 19.07
N ASP A 185 4.84 -14.78 20.04
CA ASP A 185 3.95 -15.82 20.56
C ASP A 185 2.71 -16.01 19.68
N THR A 186 2.81 -16.90 18.70
CA THR A 186 1.76 -17.18 17.71
C THR A 186 0.99 -18.48 17.96
N ARG A 187 1.17 -19.12 19.13
CA ARG A 187 0.65 -20.48 19.42
C ARG A 187 -0.87 -20.65 19.30
N ASP A 188 -1.64 -19.57 19.33
CA ASP A 188 -3.10 -19.62 19.19
C ASP A 188 -3.54 -19.76 17.70
N PHE A 189 -2.60 -19.72 16.74
CA PHE A 189 -2.85 -19.66 15.30
C PHE A 189 -2.06 -20.72 14.53
N ASP A 190 -2.68 -21.22 13.45
CA ASP A 190 -2.09 -22.16 12.51
C ASP A 190 -1.17 -21.44 11.52
N VAL A 191 -1.54 -20.23 11.08
CA VAL A 191 -0.79 -19.43 10.10
C VAL A 191 -0.60 -18.00 10.59
N PHE A 192 0.60 -17.46 10.41
CA PHE A 192 0.91 -16.04 10.53
C PHE A 192 1.27 -15.47 9.15
N ILE A 193 0.57 -14.42 8.71
CA ILE A 193 0.81 -13.74 7.44
C ILE A 193 1.44 -12.38 7.71
N GLY A 194 2.71 -12.19 7.32
CA GLY A 194 3.38 -10.88 7.29
C GLY A 194 3.24 -10.20 5.93
N GLN A 195 2.99 -8.88 5.89
CA GLN A 195 2.82 -8.15 4.62
C GLN A 195 4.15 -7.79 3.95
N THR A 196 5.25 -7.84 4.68
CA THR A 196 6.61 -7.70 4.14
C THR A 196 7.50 -8.71 4.87
N PRO A 197 8.76 -8.94 4.44
CA PRO A 197 9.70 -9.71 5.24
C PRO A 197 9.67 -9.24 6.70
N TYR A 198 9.26 -10.14 7.59
CA TYR A 198 8.84 -9.76 8.93
C TYR A 198 9.96 -10.04 9.94
N PRO A 199 10.35 -9.05 10.77
CA PRO A 199 11.52 -9.14 11.66
C PRO A 199 11.22 -9.93 12.95
N ALA A 200 10.63 -11.13 12.82
CA ALA A 200 10.35 -12.00 13.95
C ALA A 200 10.44 -13.48 13.56
N ARG A 201 10.83 -14.29 14.54
CA ARG A 201 10.62 -15.75 14.51
C ARG A 201 9.25 -16.07 15.07
N ILE A 202 8.59 -17.10 14.57
CA ILE A 202 7.28 -17.54 15.08
C ILE A 202 7.37 -18.85 15.88
N CYS A 203 6.26 -19.30 16.47
CA CYS A 203 6.21 -20.59 17.15
C CYS A 203 6.20 -21.75 16.15
N LYS A 204 6.83 -22.88 16.49
CA LYS A 204 6.93 -24.06 15.61
C LYS A 204 5.58 -24.65 15.19
N SER A 205 4.54 -24.43 16.01
CA SER A 205 3.16 -24.85 15.74
C SER A 205 2.43 -23.96 14.74
N THR A 206 3.07 -22.88 14.27
CA THR A 206 2.48 -21.90 13.36
C THR A 206 3.33 -21.87 12.08
N LYS A 207 2.69 -21.81 10.92
CA LYS A 207 3.35 -21.58 9.63
C LYS A 207 3.51 -20.09 9.38
N MET A 208 4.65 -19.70 8.81
CA MET A 208 4.90 -18.32 8.41
C MET A 208 4.62 -18.17 6.93
N VAL A 209 3.79 -17.21 6.56
CA VAL A 209 3.58 -16.78 5.17
C VAL A 209 4.04 -15.33 5.08
N ILE A 210 4.92 -15.04 4.13
CA ILE A 210 5.29 -13.67 3.77
C ILE A 210 4.60 -13.33 2.46
N ARG A 211 3.74 -12.31 2.49
CA ARG A 211 3.27 -11.69 1.26
C ARG A 211 4.43 -10.87 0.71
N TYR A 212 4.92 -11.24 -0.46
CA TYR A 212 6.10 -10.63 -1.05
C TYR A 212 5.68 -9.70 -2.18
N HIS A 213 5.83 -8.40 -1.94
CA HIS A 213 5.33 -7.34 -2.83
C HIS A 213 6.31 -7.00 -3.94
N ASP A 214 7.59 -6.86 -3.61
CA ASP A 214 8.63 -6.56 -4.57
C ASP A 214 10.01 -6.84 -3.94
N ALA A 215 11.03 -6.87 -4.80
CA ALA A 215 12.43 -6.94 -4.42
C ALA A 215 13.16 -5.61 -4.69
N ILE A 216 12.42 -4.49 -4.80
CA ILE A 216 12.97 -3.16 -5.11
C ILE A 216 14.07 -2.75 -4.12
N PRO A 217 13.94 -2.99 -2.78
CA PRO A 217 15.00 -2.65 -1.85
C PRO A 217 16.36 -3.33 -2.11
N VAL A 218 16.37 -4.44 -2.87
CA VAL A 218 17.58 -5.20 -3.18
C VAL A 218 18.05 -4.93 -4.61
N TYR A 219 17.16 -4.96 -5.60
CA TYR A 219 17.53 -4.79 -7.02
C TYR A 219 17.61 -3.34 -7.48
N MET A 220 16.86 -2.44 -6.83
CA MET A 220 16.84 -1.01 -7.17
C MET A 220 17.05 -0.14 -5.92
N PRO A 221 18.10 -0.37 -5.10
CA PRO A 221 18.32 0.36 -3.85
C PRO A 221 18.61 1.85 -4.08
N HIS A 222 18.97 2.25 -5.30
CA HIS A 222 19.14 3.66 -5.68
C HIS A 222 17.81 4.39 -5.85
N THR A 223 16.67 3.68 -5.83
CA THR A 223 15.31 4.21 -6.06
C THR A 223 14.43 4.25 -4.81
N ILE A 224 15.03 4.16 -3.61
CA ILE A 224 14.36 4.18 -2.31
C ILE A 224 15.04 5.17 -1.35
N PRO A 225 14.33 5.70 -0.33
CA PRO A 225 14.93 6.49 0.74
C PRO A 225 15.76 5.61 1.69
N GLU A 226 16.56 6.22 2.58
CA GLU A 226 17.39 5.55 3.61
C GLU A 226 18.03 4.23 3.11
N LYS A 227 18.69 4.27 1.94
CA LYS A 227 19.09 3.11 1.11
C LYS A 227 19.70 1.96 1.90
N SER A 228 20.67 2.25 2.76
CA SER A 228 21.36 1.24 3.58
C SER A 228 20.43 0.60 4.61
N PHE A 229 19.54 1.37 5.23
CA PHE A 229 18.61 0.87 6.23
C PHE A 229 17.49 0.04 5.61
N HIS A 230 16.86 0.51 4.53
CA HIS A 230 15.80 -0.26 3.86
C HIS A 230 16.32 -1.54 3.23
N GLN A 231 17.48 -1.49 2.57
CA GLN A 231 18.11 -2.69 2.03
C GLN A 231 18.43 -3.69 3.15
N ALA A 232 19.06 -3.25 4.24
CA ALA A 232 19.43 -4.14 5.33
C ALA A 232 18.19 -4.73 6.04
N THR A 233 17.20 -3.89 6.36
CA THR A 233 15.99 -4.36 7.04
C THR A 233 15.22 -5.37 6.19
N HIS A 234 15.04 -5.10 4.89
CA HIS A 234 14.40 -6.02 3.95
C HIS A 234 15.19 -7.33 3.81
N PHE A 235 16.47 -7.23 3.46
CA PHE A 235 17.31 -8.39 3.13
C PHE A 235 17.51 -9.32 4.33
N TYR A 236 17.85 -8.80 5.50
CA TYR A 236 18.10 -9.63 6.68
C TYR A 236 16.83 -10.26 7.26
N ALA A 237 15.68 -9.56 7.21
CA ALA A 237 14.41 -10.17 7.58
C ALA A 237 14.03 -11.28 6.60
N LEU A 238 14.19 -11.02 5.29
CA LEU A 238 13.93 -12.02 4.25
C LEU A 238 14.80 -13.26 4.44
N LEU A 239 16.12 -13.08 4.61
CA LEU A 239 17.06 -14.15 4.92
C LEU A 239 16.63 -14.98 6.15
N SER A 240 16.18 -14.31 7.21
CA SER A 240 15.69 -14.99 8.41
C SER A 240 14.38 -15.76 8.17
N ASN A 241 13.47 -15.20 7.38
CA ASN A 241 12.19 -15.84 7.03
C ASN A 241 12.42 -17.08 6.15
N VAL A 242 13.30 -16.99 5.15
CA VAL A 242 13.74 -18.12 4.31
C VAL A 242 14.29 -19.25 5.18
N ALA A 243 15.23 -18.93 6.06
CA ALA A 243 15.85 -19.87 6.99
C ALA A 243 14.87 -20.47 8.01
N SER A 244 13.77 -19.77 8.30
CA SER A 244 12.71 -20.22 9.22
C SER A 244 11.66 -21.12 8.56
N GLY A 245 11.81 -21.45 7.28
CA GLY A 245 10.84 -22.28 6.57
C GLY A 245 9.57 -21.53 6.14
N ALA A 246 9.62 -20.20 5.99
CA ALA A 246 8.45 -19.42 5.56
C ALA A 246 7.99 -19.77 4.15
N TRP A 247 6.68 -19.74 3.94
CA TRP A 247 6.06 -19.71 2.62
C TRP A 247 5.99 -18.27 2.10
N PHE A 248 5.96 -18.10 0.79
CA PHE A 248 5.91 -16.80 0.12
C PHE A 248 4.72 -16.73 -0.82
N ALA A 249 3.83 -15.77 -0.59
CA ALA A 249 2.75 -15.42 -1.49
C ALA A 249 3.18 -14.17 -2.28
N CYS A 250 3.75 -14.37 -3.45
CA CYS A 250 4.24 -13.31 -4.33
C CYS A 250 3.08 -12.67 -5.08
N VAL A 251 3.06 -11.33 -5.15
CA VAL A 251 1.94 -10.59 -5.78
C VAL A 251 1.98 -10.60 -7.31
N SER A 252 3.06 -11.11 -7.90
CA SER A 252 3.26 -11.33 -9.33
C SER A 252 4.29 -12.43 -9.57
N GLU A 253 4.25 -13.08 -10.73
CA GLU A 253 5.27 -14.02 -11.18
C GLU A 253 6.61 -13.33 -11.35
N ALA A 254 6.65 -12.10 -11.85
CA ALA A 254 7.88 -11.30 -11.88
C ALA A 254 8.52 -11.15 -10.48
N THR A 255 7.71 -10.85 -9.46
CA THR A 255 8.16 -10.77 -8.06
C THR A 255 8.61 -12.13 -7.52
N ARG A 256 7.94 -13.20 -7.91
CA ARG A 256 8.36 -14.58 -7.57
C ARG A 256 9.73 -14.90 -8.20
N GLN A 257 9.94 -14.55 -9.46
CA GLN A 257 11.22 -14.77 -10.14
C GLN A 257 12.35 -13.98 -9.49
N ASP A 258 12.11 -12.73 -9.09
CA ASP A 258 13.07 -11.94 -8.33
C ASP A 258 13.42 -12.61 -6.99
N LEU A 259 12.43 -13.13 -6.26
CA LEU A 259 12.65 -13.90 -5.03
C LEU A 259 13.50 -15.15 -5.30
N LEU A 260 13.17 -15.93 -6.33
CA LEU A 260 13.86 -17.19 -6.65
C LEU A 260 15.27 -16.98 -7.19
N ARG A 261 15.57 -15.83 -7.80
CA ARG A 261 16.95 -15.45 -8.16
C ARG A 261 17.82 -15.21 -6.93
N MET A 262 17.24 -14.66 -5.85
CA MET A 262 17.96 -14.46 -4.59
C MET A 262 18.02 -15.73 -3.72
N PHE A 263 16.93 -16.48 -3.68
CA PHE A 263 16.72 -17.63 -2.79
C PHE A 263 16.09 -18.80 -3.56
N PRO A 264 16.83 -19.48 -4.45
CA PRO A 264 16.30 -20.57 -5.27
C PRO A 264 15.72 -21.72 -4.43
N GLU A 265 16.17 -21.90 -3.18
CA GLU A 265 15.71 -22.92 -2.24
C GLU A 265 14.26 -22.73 -1.75
N VAL A 266 13.62 -21.60 -2.05
CA VAL A 266 12.20 -21.39 -1.70
C VAL A 266 11.23 -21.74 -2.82
N ARG A 267 11.71 -22.33 -3.93
CA ARG A 267 10.89 -22.69 -5.10
C ARG A 267 9.57 -23.38 -4.75
N ASP A 268 9.63 -24.41 -3.93
CA ASP A 268 8.46 -25.22 -3.55
C ASP A 268 7.60 -24.56 -2.46
N ARG A 269 8.07 -23.41 -1.94
CA ARG A 269 7.40 -22.61 -0.92
C ARG A 269 6.97 -21.22 -1.42
N ALA A 270 7.12 -20.95 -2.71
CA ALA A 270 6.79 -19.67 -3.32
C ALA A 270 5.66 -19.83 -4.35
N VAL A 271 4.51 -19.26 -4.05
CA VAL A 271 3.31 -19.25 -4.91
C VAL A 271 3.04 -17.82 -5.38
N VAL A 272 2.36 -17.69 -6.51
CA VAL A 272 1.83 -16.39 -6.96
C VAL A 272 0.38 -16.29 -6.55
N ILE A 273 0.04 -15.25 -5.80
CA ILE A 273 -1.34 -14.87 -5.51
C ILE A 273 -1.41 -13.36 -5.64
N HIS A 274 -2.04 -12.90 -6.73
CA HIS A 274 -2.15 -11.48 -7.06
C HIS A 274 -2.91 -10.67 -6.01
N ASN A 275 -2.71 -9.36 -6.04
CA ASN A 275 -3.50 -8.46 -5.21
C ASN A 275 -4.94 -8.35 -5.73
N MET A 276 -5.87 -8.17 -4.80
CA MET A 276 -7.25 -7.82 -5.13
C MET A 276 -7.38 -6.33 -5.43
N VAL A 277 -8.23 -5.99 -6.40
CA VAL A 277 -8.65 -4.61 -6.68
C VAL A 277 -9.91 -4.28 -5.87
N SER A 278 -10.02 -3.03 -5.43
CA SER A 278 -11.17 -2.57 -4.67
C SER A 278 -12.44 -2.56 -5.53
N HIS A 279 -13.55 -3.05 -4.96
CA HIS A 279 -14.89 -2.95 -5.54
C HIS A 279 -15.36 -1.51 -5.76
N HIS A 280 -14.64 -0.51 -5.23
CA HIS A 280 -14.87 0.90 -5.53
C HIS A 280 -14.52 1.30 -6.96
N TYR A 281 -13.87 0.44 -7.74
CA TYR A 281 -13.53 0.70 -9.14
C TYR A 281 -14.37 -0.21 -10.04
N TYR A 282 -15.22 0.42 -10.84
CA TYR A 282 -16.13 -0.21 -11.77
C TYR A 282 -16.48 0.81 -12.85
N GLU A 283 -16.93 0.32 -14.00
CA GLU A 283 -17.40 1.17 -15.07
C GLU A 283 -18.74 1.79 -14.66
N GLU A 284 -18.74 3.10 -14.46
CA GLU A 284 -19.94 3.89 -14.16
C GLU A 284 -20.22 4.86 -15.32
N ASP A 285 -21.51 5.14 -15.52
CA ASP A 285 -21.93 6.20 -16.42
C ASP A 285 -21.88 7.54 -15.66
N SER A 286 -20.76 8.26 -15.80
CA SER A 286 -20.52 9.55 -15.17
C SER A 286 -20.39 10.66 -16.21
N ALA A 287 -20.94 11.83 -15.91
CA ALA A 287 -20.79 13.01 -16.76
C ALA A 287 -19.38 13.59 -16.65
N PHE A 288 -18.79 13.99 -17.79
CA PHE A 288 -17.50 14.67 -17.83
C PHE A 288 -17.47 15.95 -16.99
N ASP A 289 -18.62 16.63 -16.84
CA ASP A 289 -18.75 17.91 -16.12
C ASP A 289 -18.35 17.83 -14.63
N LEU A 290 -18.19 16.62 -14.09
CA LEU A 290 -17.65 16.38 -12.75
C LEU A 290 -16.13 16.60 -12.67
N VAL A 291 -15.38 16.38 -13.77
CA VAL A 291 -13.91 16.45 -13.80
C VAL A 291 -13.40 17.84 -13.37
N PRO A 292 -13.89 18.98 -13.89
CA PRO A 292 -13.46 20.31 -13.44
C PRO A 292 -13.66 20.54 -11.95
N GLY A 293 -14.81 20.10 -11.40
CA GLY A 293 -15.13 20.21 -9.98
C GLY A 293 -14.19 19.38 -9.11
N ILE A 294 -13.85 18.17 -9.55
CA ILE A 294 -12.87 17.30 -8.89
C ILE A 294 -11.48 17.95 -8.93
N VAL A 295 -11.03 18.41 -10.10
CA VAL A 295 -9.70 19.04 -10.26
C VAL A 295 -9.57 20.28 -9.37
N ARG A 296 -10.61 21.12 -9.32
CA ARG A 296 -10.62 22.29 -8.44
C ARG A 296 -10.63 21.88 -6.97
N SER A 297 -11.55 21.01 -6.54
CA SER A 297 -11.73 20.66 -5.12
C SER A 297 -10.57 19.85 -4.53
N ARG A 298 -9.83 19.11 -5.36
CA ARG A 298 -8.69 18.28 -4.95
C ARG A 298 -7.34 18.92 -5.26
N TYR A 299 -7.33 20.16 -5.73
CA TYR A 299 -6.10 20.86 -6.07
C TYR A 299 -5.15 20.93 -4.89
N TYR A 300 -3.88 20.60 -5.10
CA TYR A 300 -2.84 20.59 -4.05
C TYR A 300 -2.70 21.90 -3.29
N GLY A 301 -3.08 23.03 -3.89
CA GLY A 301 -3.09 24.33 -3.19
C GLY A 301 -4.05 24.43 -2.01
N TYR A 302 -4.97 23.47 -1.85
CA TYR A 302 -5.85 23.37 -0.69
C TYR A 302 -5.34 22.38 0.37
N ASP A 303 -4.27 21.65 0.11
CA ASP A 303 -3.72 20.69 1.05
C ASP A 303 -2.94 21.41 2.17
N PRO A 304 -3.36 21.30 3.45
CA PRO A 304 -2.77 22.06 4.55
C PRO A 304 -1.30 21.74 4.80
N TYR A 305 -0.80 20.58 4.33
CA TYR A 305 0.59 20.17 4.54
C TYR A 305 1.56 20.78 3.52
N VAL A 306 1.06 21.24 2.38
CA VAL A 306 1.90 21.61 1.23
C VAL A 306 1.47 22.91 0.53
N ARG A 307 0.31 23.50 0.89
CA ARG A 307 -0.19 24.77 0.32
C ARG A 307 0.80 25.93 0.33
N ASP A 308 1.71 25.94 1.31
CA ASP A 308 2.69 27.02 1.47
C ASP A 308 3.98 26.81 0.64
N SER A 309 4.07 25.68 -0.06
CA SER A 309 5.25 25.31 -0.86
C SER A 309 5.45 26.21 -2.08
N ALA A 310 6.71 26.44 -2.47
CA ALA A 310 7.07 27.35 -3.56
C ALA A 310 6.60 26.92 -4.97
N TRP A 311 6.26 25.64 -5.14
CA TRP A 311 5.81 25.07 -6.41
C TRP A 311 4.29 25.09 -6.57
N VAL A 312 3.54 25.42 -5.51
CA VAL A 312 2.11 25.67 -5.58
C VAL A 312 1.89 27.13 -6.01
N PRO A 313 1.07 27.39 -7.05
CA PRO A 313 0.67 28.74 -7.44
C PRO A 313 0.07 29.51 -6.26
N LYS A 314 0.58 30.72 -6.05
CA LYS A 314 0.08 31.64 -5.04
C LYS A 314 -0.78 32.67 -5.73
N PHE A 315 -2.04 32.75 -5.34
CA PHE A 315 -2.98 33.75 -5.83
C PHE A 315 -3.04 34.90 -4.81
N LEU A 316 -2.90 36.14 -5.28
CA LEU A 316 -2.97 37.34 -4.45
C LEU A 316 -4.41 37.69 -4.05
N SER A 317 -5.39 37.21 -4.83
CA SER A 317 -6.81 37.43 -4.56
C SER A 317 -7.67 36.22 -4.96
N LEU A 318 -8.88 36.14 -4.41
CA LEU A 318 -9.89 35.18 -4.83
C LEU A 318 -10.25 35.36 -6.32
N CYS A 319 -10.33 36.60 -6.80
CA CYS A 319 -10.59 36.89 -8.21
C CYS A 319 -9.51 36.32 -9.13
N GLU A 320 -8.23 36.43 -8.75
CA GLU A 320 -7.12 35.82 -9.49
C GLU A 320 -7.23 34.29 -9.53
N GLN A 321 -7.55 33.68 -8.38
CA GLN A 321 -7.77 32.24 -8.29
C GLN A 321 -8.96 31.77 -9.15
N GLU A 322 -10.08 32.50 -9.10
CA GLU A 322 -11.27 32.19 -9.92
C GLU A 322 -10.98 32.34 -11.41
N ASN A 323 -10.25 33.39 -11.80
CA ASN A 323 -9.78 33.59 -13.16
C ASN A 323 -8.85 32.47 -13.63
N PHE A 324 -7.95 31.99 -12.75
CA PHE A 324 -7.10 30.86 -13.07
C PHE A 324 -7.91 29.59 -13.36
N PHE A 325 -8.85 29.22 -12.49
CA PHE A 325 -9.62 27.99 -12.67
C PHE A 325 -10.60 28.08 -13.83
N SER A 326 -11.35 29.19 -13.97
CA SER A 326 -12.30 29.38 -15.07
C SER A 326 -11.65 29.28 -16.46
N ARG A 327 -10.38 29.69 -16.59
CA ARG A 327 -9.64 29.63 -17.84
C ARG A 327 -9.00 28.28 -18.10
N ASN A 328 -8.55 27.57 -17.07
CA ASN A 328 -7.60 26.47 -17.23
C ASN A 328 -8.15 25.08 -16.90
N LEU A 329 -9.29 24.96 -16.21
CA LEU A 329 -9.88 23.66 -15.91
C LEU A 329 -10.19 22.87 -17.20
N PRO A 330 -10.01 21.53 -17.19
CA PRO A 330 -10.24 20.70 -18.38
C PRO A 330 -11.66 20.88 -18.95
N ARG A 331 -11.76 21.08 -20.26
CA ARG A 331 -13.07 21.19 -20.96
C ARG A 331 -13.42 19.88 -21.67
N LYS A 332 -14.69 19.70 -22.00
CA LYS A 332 -15.20 18.45 -22.60
C LYS A 332 -14.54 18.13 -23.94
N GLU A 333 -14.15 19.15 -24.68
CA GLU A 333 -13.48 19.05 -25.97
C GLU A 333 -11.96 18.82 -25.82
N GLU A 334 -11.41 19.00 -24.61
CA GLU A 334 -9.99 18.83 -24.30
C GLU A 334 -9.69 17.43 -23.76
N LYS A 335 -8.47 16.97 -24.03
CA LYS A 335 -7.95 15.71 -23.47
C LYS A 335 -7.15 15.99 -22.21
N TYR A 336 -7.06 15.01 -21.32
CA TYR A 336 -6.03 14.98 -20.30
C TYR A 336 -5.40 13.60 -20.18
N LEU A 337 -4.10 13.59 -19.90
CA LEU A 337 -3.41 12.40 -19.40
C LEU A 337 -3.54 12.35 -17.89
N LEU A 338 -3.73 11.16 -17.34
CA LEU A 338 -3.81 10.92 -15.91
C LEU A 338 -2.59 10.09 -15.46
N MET A 339 -1.97 10.47 -14.36
CA MET A 339 -0.97 9.65 -13.67
C MET A 339 -1.38 9.53 -12.21
N VAL A 340 -1.47 8.30 -11.69
CA VAL A 340 -1.87 8.04 -10.30
C VAL A 340 -0.77 7.28 -9.59
N SER A 341 0.04 7.99 -8.79
CA SER A 341 1.14 7.40 -8.04
C SER A 341 1.68 8.34 -6.98
N THR A 342 2.34 7.80 -5.95
CA THR A 342 3.24 8.58 -5.10
C THR A 342 4.29 9.30 -5.96
N ILE A 343 4.56 10.56 -5.65
CA ILE A 343 5.52 11.39 -6.39
C ILE A 343 6.93 11.07 -5.91
N GLU A 344 7.60 10.18 -6.65
CA GLU A 344 8.97 9.74 -6.39
C GLU A 344 9.69 9.38 -7.72
N PRO A 345 11.03 9.37 -7.75
CA PRO A 345 11.81 9.12 -8.98
C PRO A 345 11.48 7.79 -9.67
N ARG A 346 11.25 6.72 -8.92
CA ARG A 346 10.96 5.37 -9.46
C ARG A 346 9.73 5.33 -10.36
N LYS A 347 8.74 6.18 -10.08
CA LYS A 347 7.50 6.30 -10.86
C LYS A 347 7.70 7.09 -12.15
N ASN A 348 8.91 7.61 -12.43
CA ASN A 348 9.34 8.13 -13.73
C ASN A 348 8.52 9.33 -14.27
N HIS A 349 8.06 10.21 -13.37
CA HIS A 349 7.27 11.41 -13.67
C HIS A 349 7.87 12.29 -14.78
N LEU A 350 9.19 12.45 -14.78
CA LEU A 350 9.89 13.28 -15.77
C LEU A 350 9.82 12.70 -17.19
N ARG A 351 9.71 11.38 -17.34
CA ARG A 351 9.53 10.74 -18.65
C ARG A 351 8.18 11.08 -19.26
N LEU A 352 7.12 11.00 -18.44
CA LEU A 352 5.78 11.39 -18.85
C LEU A 352 5.74 12.88 -19.21
N LEU A 353 6.34 13.74 -18.38
CA LEU A 353 6.42 15.17 -18.67
C LEU A 353 7.06 15.44 -20.03
N ALA A 354 8.25 14.88 -20.28
CA ALA A 354 8.96 15.09 -21.54
C ALA A 354 8.15 14.60 -22.77
N ALA A 355 7.49 13.45 -22.67
CA ALA A 355 6.66 12.95 -23.77
C ALA A 355 5.39 13.79 -23.97
N TRP A 356 4.78 14.25 -22.88
CA TRP A 356 3.61 15.14 -22.92
C TRP A 356 3.96 16.51 -23.52
N GLU A 357 5.13 17.07 -23.22
CA GLU A 357 5.63 18.31 -23.83
C GLU A 357 5.76 18.19 -25.36
N VAL A 358 6.25 17.06 -25.87
CA VAL A 358 6.33 16.77 -27.31
C VAL A 358 4.94 16.67 -27.93
N ILE A 359 4.02 15.91 -27.31
CA ILE A 359 2.63 15.81 -27.80
C ILE A 359 1.97 17.19 -27.86
N ARG A 360 2.22 18.04 -26.87
CA ARG A 360 1.68 19.41 -26.84
C ARG A 360 2.24 20.29 -27.93
N ALA A 361 3.54 20.22 -28.18
CA ALA A 361 4.19 21.04 -29.19
C ALA A 361 3.78 20.65 -30.61
N GLU A 362 3.60 19.35 -30.88
CA GLU A 362 3.45 18.83 -32.24
C GLU A 362 2.00 18.44 -32.62
N PHE A 363 1.13 18.10 -31.66
CA PHE A 363 -0.17 17.48 -31.97
C PHE A 363 -1.37 18.13 -31.28
N ASP A 364 -1.29 18.37 -29.98
CA ASP A 364 -2.43 18.86 -29.19
C ASP A 364 -1.97 19.88 -28.15
N PRO A 365 -1.95 21.18 -28.48
CA PRO A 365 -1.48 22.21 -27.55
C PRO A 365 -2.37 22.36 -26.30
N ASN A 366 -3.56 21.76 -26.28
CA ASN A 366 -4.53 21.87 -25.21
C ASN A 366 -4.55 20.66 -24.26
N ILE A 367 -3.90 19.53 -24.60
CA ILE A 367 -3.89 18.35 -23.75
C ILE A 367 -3.29 18.65 -22.36
N LYS A 368 -4.07 18.41 -21.31
CA LYS A 368 -3.68 18.64 -19.92
C LYS A 368 -2.95 17.42 -19.34
N LEU A 369 -2.22 17.63 -18.25
CA LEU A 369 -1.65 16.56 -17.44
C LEU A 369 -2.21 16.65 -16.01
N ILE A 370 -2.84 15.58 -15.54
CA ILE A 370 -3.36 15.48 -14.17
C ILE A 370 -2.54 14.42 -13.43
N VAL A 371 -1.94 14.80 -12.31
CA VAL A 371 -1.16 13.91 -11.45
C VAL A 371 -1.85 13.79 -10.11
N VAL A 372 -2.28 12.58 -9.76
CA VAL A 372 -2.90 12.25 -8.47
C VAL A 372 -1.90 11.49 -7.61
N GLY A 373 -1.62 11.97 -6.41
CA GLY A 373 -0.69 11.29 -5.52
C GLY A 373 -0.39 12.05 -4.24
N THR A 374 0.50 11.49 -3.45
CA THR A 374 1.14 12.16 -2.30
C THR A 374 2.62 12.37 -2.60
N LEU A 375 3.26 13.31 -1.92
CA LEU A 375 4.72 13.50 -2.05
C LEU A 375 5.45 12.31 -1.44
N GLY A 376 6.36 11.72 -2.22
CA GLY A 376 7.23 10.61 -1.81
C GLY A 376 8.58 11.10 -1.33
N TRP A 377 9.64 10.37 -1.69
CA TRP A 377 11.03 10.77 -1.44
C TRP A 377 11.64 11.39 -2.72
N ASP A 378 12.63 12.28 -2.56
CA ASP A 378 13.42 12.88 -3.67
C ASP A 378 12.55 13.42 -4.82
N TYR A 379 11.48 14.13 -4.44
CA TYR A 379 10.49 14.68 -5.36
C TYR A 379 10.88 16.05 -5.90
N GLU A 380 11.88 16.72 -5.33
CA GLU A 380 12.18 18.13 -5.54
C GLU A 380 12.46 18.44 -7.02
N ALA A 381 13.23 17.58 -7.69
CA ALA A 381 13.52 17.72 -9.11
C ALA A 381 12.24 17.58 -9.98
N ILE A 382 11.32 16.70 -9.59
CA ILE A 382 10.04 16.50 -10.26
C ILE A 382 9.18 17.76 -10.14
N LEU A 383 9.03 18.29 -8.93
CA LEU A 383 8.23 19.49 -8.69
C LEU A 383 8.81 20.73 -9.36
N LYS A 384 10.14 20.85 -9.39
CA LYS A 384 10.82 21.92 -10.13
C LYS A 384 10.48 21.87 -11.61
N ALA A 385 10.45 20.68 -12.22
CA ALA A 385 10.08 20.50 -13.62
C ALA A 385 8.58 20.78 -13.86
N PHE A 386 7.72 20.43 -12.92
CA PHE A 386 6.27 20.66 -13.03
C PHE A 386 5.87 22.12 -12.86
N LYS A 387 6.64 22.90 -12.08
CA LYS A 387 6.24 24.24 -11.63
C LYS A 387 5.72 25.14 -12.74
N SER A 388 6.46 25.30 -13.84
CA SER A 388 6.09 26.19 -14.94
C SER A 388 4.76 25.80 -15.61
N TRP A 389 4.45 24.51 -15.64
CA TRP A 389 3.20 23.97 -16.20
C TRP A 389 2.03 24.08 -15.24
N ILE A 390 2.30 23.98 -13.94
CA ILE A 390 1.31 24.24 -12.88
C ILE A 390 0.92 25.72 -12.89
N ASP A 391 1.90 26.63 -12.92
CA ASP A 391 1.68 28.08 -12.94
C ASP A 391 0.85 28.52 -14.17
N ARG A 392 0.95 27.78 -15.29
CA ARG A 392 0.18 28.02 -16.53
C ARG A 392 -1.17 27.30 -16.60
N GLY A 393 -1.57 26.55 -15.55
CA GLY A 393 -2.82 25.78 -15.55
C GLY A 393 -2.87 24.69 -16.62
N GLN A 394 -1.71 24.09 -16.94
CA GLN A 394 -1.59 23.01 -17.93
C GLN A 394 -1.36 21.66 -17.26
N LEU A 395 -0.72 21.67 -16.08
CA LEU A 395 -0.52 20.52 -15.22
C LEU A 395 -1.25 20.75 -13.88
N PHE A 396 -2.12 19.82 -13.50
CA PHE A 396 -2.80 19.85 -12.20
C PHE A 396 -2.30 18.72 -11.32
N MET A 397 -1.82 19.05 -10.13
CA MET A 397 -1.55 18.07 -9.09
C MET A 397 -2.75 18.00 -8.14
N LEU A 398 -3.20 16.78 -7.85
CA LEU A 398 -4.32 16.52 -6.95
C LEU A 398 -3.90 15.64 -5.77
N SER A 399 -4.30 16.02 -4.55
CA SER A 399 -4.06 15.22 -3.33
C SER A 399 -5.38 14.76 -2.70
N ALA A 400 -5.30 13.71 -1.87
CA ALA A 400 -6.44 13.19 -1.11
C ALA A 400 -7.71 12.91 -1.95
N VAL A 401 -7.54 12.44 -3.18
CA VAL A 401 -8.66 12.11 -4.08
C VAL A 401 -9.32 10.81 -3.61
N PRO A 402 -10.60 10.82 -3.20
CA PRO A 402 -11.30 9.61 -2.80
C PRO A 402 -11.67 8.74 -4.02
N ALA A 403 -11.90 7.45 -3.80
CA ALA A 403 -12.15 6.50 -4.89
C ALA A 403 -13.31 6.91 -5.84
N PRO A 404 -14.45 7.48 -5.40
CA PRO A 404 -15.48 7.98 -6.31
C PRO A 404 -15.01 9.07 -7.26
N ASP A 405 -14.26 10.07 -6.77
CA ASP A 405 -13.70 11.12 -7.62
C ASP A 405 -12.65 10.54 -8.57
N LEU A 406 -11.84 9.60 -8.08
CA LEU A 406 -10.79 8.97 -8.88
C LEU A 406 -11.36 8.08 -10.00
N ARG A 407 -12.50 7.41 -9.78
CA ARG A 407 -13.22 6.67 -10.84
C ARG A 407 -13.59 7.58 -12.00
N VAL A 408 -14.15 8.75 -11.72
CA VAL A 408 -14.50 9.75 -12.74
C VAL A 408 -13.25 10.19 -13.50
N LEU A 409 -12.14 10.46 -12.79
CA LEU A 409 -10.88 10.82 -13.43
C LEU A 409 -10.34 9.72 -14.33
N TYR A 410 -10.39 8.44 -13.91
CA TYR A 410 -9.98 7.32 -14.74
C TYR A 410 -10.85 7.16 -15.99
N ARG A 411 -12.17 7.26 -15.82
CA ARG A 411 -13.17 7.06 -16.87
C ARG A 411 -13.04 8.04 -18.03
N HIS A 412 -12.70 9.30 -17.71
CA HIS A 412 -12.64 10.40 -18.66
C HIS A 412 -11.22 10.76 -19.11
N ALA A 413 -10.19 10.12 -18.54
CA ALA A 413 -8.81 10.32 -19.00
C ALA A 413 -8.67 9.84 -20.44
N ALA A 414 -7.97 10.62 -21.27
CA ALA A 414 -7.62 10.19 -22.61
C ALA A 414 -6.72 8.95 -22.57
N ALA A 415 -5.81 8.92 -21.59
CA ALA A 415 -5.10 7.74 -21.12
C ALA A 415 -4.58 7.95 -19.70
N THR A 416 -4.63 6.89 -18.90
CA THR A 416 -3.83 6.74 -17.68
C THR A 416 -2.44 6.25 -18.07
N VAL A 417 -1.40 6.98 -17.71
CA VAL A 417 -0.02 6.60 -18.00
C VAL A 417 0.67 6.08 -16.74
N CYS A 418 1.24 4.87 -16.85
CA CYS A 418 1.95 4.15 -15.79
C CYS A 418 3.44 4.02 -16.17
N PRO A 419 4.28 5.06 -16.00
CA PRO A 419 5.62 5.09 -16.56
C PRO A 419 6.73 4.47 -15.68
N SER A 420 6.35 3.74 -14.64
CA SER A 420 7.24 3.22 -13.60
C SER A 420 8.44 2.43 -14.11
N LEU A 421 9.58 2.57 -13.43
CA LEU A 421 10.81 1.81 -13.70
C LEU A 421 10.79 0.39 -13.09
N GLY A 422 9.95 0.17 -12.08
CA GLY A 422 9.82 -1.13 -11.41
C GLY A 422 8.62 -1.12 -10.48
N GLU A 423 7.91 -2.23 -10.40
CA GLU A 423 6.68 -2.42 -9.63
C GLU A 423 6.60 -3.83 -9.07
N GLY A 424 5.66 -4.05 -8.14
CA GLY A 424 5.23 -5.39 -7.73
C GLY A 424 3.92 -5.84 -8.38
N PHE A 425 2.99 -4.91 -8.60
CA PHE A 425 1.65 -5.15 -9.15
C PHE A 425 1.09 -3.97 -9.95
N ASP A 426 1.20 -2.75 -9.41
CA ASP A 426 0.63 -1.49 -9.93
C ASP A 426 -0.90 -1.46 -10.09
N TYR A 427 -1.57 -0.89 -9.09
CA TYR A 427 -3.02 -0.68 -9.07
C TYR A 427 -3.51 0.29 -10.14
N SER A 428 -2.72 1.29 -10.51
CA SER A 428 -3.22 2.45 -11.26
C SER A 428 -3.79 2.06 -12.63
N GLY A 429 -3.09 1.18 -13.36
CA GLY A 429 -3.56 0.66 -14.63
C GLY A 429 -4.76 -0.28 -14.49
N VAL A 430 -4.81 -1.12 -13.45
CA VAL A 430 -5.96 -2.04 -13.25
C VAL A 430 -7.22 -1.29 -12.82
N GLU A 431 -7.08 -0.30 -11.93
CA GLU A 431 -8.17 0.58 -11.50
C GLU A 431 -8.70 1.40 -12.68
N SER A 432 -7.80 1.92 -13.53
CA SER A 432 -8.16 2.57 -14.81
C SER A 432 -8.97 1.63 -15.71
N MET A 433 -8.49 0.42 -15.95
CA MET A 433 -9.18 -0.59 -16.77
C MET A 433 -10.55 -0.98 -16.19
N ALA A 434 -10.64 -1.14 -14.86
CA ALA A 434 -11.90 -1.45 -14.17
C ALA A 434 -12.95 -0.35 -14.35
N CYS A 435 -12.52 0.90 -14.53
CA CYS A 435 -13.39 2.06 -14.78
C CYS A 435 -13.67 2.30 -16.28
N GLY A 436 -13.25 1.39 -17.18
CA GLY A 436 -13.37 1.59 -18.64
C GLY A 436 -12.39 2.64 -19.21
N GLY A 437 -11.34 2.97 -18.47
CA GLY A 437 -10.26 3.85 -18.89
C GLY A 437 -9.25 3.17 -19.81
N ILE A 438 -8.36 3.99 -20.39
CA ILE A 438 -7.27 3.54 -21.26
C ILE A 438 -5.97 3.54 -20.48
N THR A 439 -5.13 2.53 -20.66
CA THR A 439 -3.85 2.41 -19.95
C THR A 439 -2.68 2.36 -20.93
N ILE A 440 -1.68 3.23 -20.73
CA ILE A 440 -0.39 3.21 -21.42
C ILE A 440 0.68 3.00 -20.35
N ALA A 441 1.50 1.95 -20.48
CA ALA A 441 2.36 1.51 -19.39
C ALA A 441 3.79 1.24 -19.85
N SER A 442 4.76 1.37 -18.95
CA SER A 442 6.14 0.97 -19.25
C SER A 442 6.22 -0.54 -19.53
N ASP A 443 7.11 -0.92 -20.45
CA ASP A 443 7.36 -2.31 -20.83
C ASP A 443 8.27 -3.00 -19.80
N ILE A 444 7.73 -3.21 -18.61
CA ILE A 444 8.36 -3.97 -17.53
C ILE A 444 7.62 -5.31 -17.32
N PRO A 445 8.30 -6.36 -16.80
CA PRO A 445 7.69 -7.69 -16.65
C PRO A 445 6.36 -7.68 -15.89
N VAL A 446 6.26 -6.87 -14.83
CA VAL A 446 5.04 -6.74 -14.02
C VAL A 446 3.90 -6.13 -14.81
N HIS A 447 4.11 -5.06 -15.59
CA HIS A 447 3.03 -4.49 -16.40
C HIS A 447 2.59 -5.45 -17.51
N ARG A 448 3.49 -6.24 -18.08
CA ARG A 448 3.13 -7.29 -19.06
C ARG A 448 2.25 -8.37 -18.43
N GLU A 449 2.58 -8.78 -17.21
CA GLU A 449 1.81 -9.76 -16.46
C GLU A 449 0.44 -9.22 -16.04
N ILE A 450 0.41 -8.01 -15.48
CA ILE A 450 -0.79 -7.45 -14.85
C ILE A 450 -1.76 -6.82 -15.85
N TYR A 451 -1.24 -6.16 -16.88
CA TYR A 451 -2.06 -5.45 -17.88
C TYR A 451 -2.29 -6.27 -19.16
N GLY A 452 -1.54 -7.36 -19.35
CA GLY A 452 -1.73 -8.29 -20.46
C GLY A 452 -1.64 -7.62 -21.83
N ASP A 453 -2.70 -7.76 -22.63
CA ASP A 453 -2.82 -7.15 -23.96
C ASP A 453 -3.81 -5.97 -23.99
N ALA A 454 -4.19 -5.46 -22.81
CA ALA A 454 -5.12 -4.35 -22.64
C ALA A 454 -4.43 -2.97 -22.55
N ALA A 455 -3.11 -2.94 -22.38
CA ALA A 455 -2.31 -1.70 -22.36
C ALA A 455 -1.47 -1.53 -23.63
N GLU A 456 -1.17 -0.28 -23.98
CA GLU A 456 -0.10 0.04 -24.92
C GLU A 456 1.21 0.18 -24.14
N TYR A 457 2.27 -0.44 -24.63
CA TYR A 457 3.55 -0.52 -23.93
C TYR A 457 4.61 0.38 -24.57
N PHE A 458 5.48 0.94 -23.74
CA PHE A 458 6.61 1.74 -24.20
C PHE A 458 7.86 1.45 -23.37
N ASP A 459 9.04 1.67 -23.94
CA ASP A 459 10.29 1.54 -23.21
C ASP A 459 10.42 2.65 -22.14
N PRO A 460 10.50 2.32 -20.83
CA PRO A 460 10.60 3.32 -19.75
C PRO A 460 11.82 4.25 -19.87
N TYR A 461 12.83 3.85 -20.64
CA TYR A 461 14.04 4.60 -20.88
C TYR A 461 14.02 5.44 -22.17
N SER A 462 12.93 5.40 -22.94
CA SER A 462 12.78 6.11 -24.22
C SER A 462 11.57 7.05 -24.24
N THR A 463 11.86 8.36 -24.29
CA THR A 463 10.79 9.38 -24.44
C THR A 463 10.09 9.25 -25.79
N ILE A 464 10.85 8.93 -26.84
CA ILE A 464 10.32 8.71 -28.20
C ILE A 464 9.35 7.52 -28.21
N SER A 465 9.67 6.44 -27.50
CA SER A 465 8.78 5.28 -27.37
C SER A 465 7.44 5.67 -26.73
N LEU A 466 7.46 6.46 -25.64
CA LEU A 466 6.23 6.96 -25.00
C LEU A 466 5.45 7.92 -25.92
N VAL A 467 6.13 8.81 -26.63
CA VAL A 467 5.48 9.69 -27.62
C VAL A 467 4.79 8.87 -28.71
N ASN A 468 5.44 7.81 -29.23
CA ASN A 468 4.84 6.94 -30.24
C ASN A 468 3.63 6.18 -29.71
N ALA A 469 3.68 5.67 -28.47
CA ALA A 469 2.54 5.04 -27.81
C ALA A 469 1.36 6.02 -27.66
N LEU A 470 1.62 7.24 -27.19
CA LEU A 470 0.61 8.31 -27.07
C LEU A 470 0.01 8.66 -28.44
N LYS A 471 0.84 8.83 -29.47
CA LYS A 471 0.38 9.10 -30.85
C LYS A 471 -0.53 8.00 -31.36
N LYS A 472 -0.12 6.73 -31.22
CA LYS A 472 -0.89 5.58 -31.65
C LYS A 472 -2.27 5.54 -30.98
N VAL A 473 -2.31 5.70 -29.66
CA VAL A 473 -3.55 5.57 -28.88
C VAL A 473 -4.48 6.78 -28.98
N LEU A 474 -3.94 7.99 -29.15
CA LEU A 474 -4.71 9.24 -29.05
C LEU A 474 -4.96 9.95 -30.38
N TYR A 475 -4.08 9.79 -31.37
CA TYR A 475 -4.05 10.64 -32.56
C TYR A 475 -3.88 9.88 -33.89
N SER A 476 -3.67 8.57 -33.88
CA SER A 476 -3.65 7.78 -35.13
C SER A 476 -5.03 7.72 -35.78
N PRO A 477 -5.13 7.46 -37.10
CA PRO A 477 -6.42 7.25 -37.77
C PRO A 477 -7.25 6.12 -37.13
N ASP A 478 -6.58 5.11 -36.57
CA ASP A 478 -7.20 3.97 -35.90
C ASP A 478 -7.43 4.17 -34.39
N ALA A 479 -7.12 5.35 -33.85
CA ALA A 479 -7.09 5.60 -32.40
C ALA A 479 -8.42 5.28 -31.70
N VAL A 480 -9.57 5.56 -32.33
CA VAL A 480 -10.89 5.23 -31.79
C VAL A 480 -11.07 3.70 -31.67
N ARG A 481 -10.71 2.96 -32.72
CA ARG A 481 -10.78 1.49 -32.73
C ARG A 481 -9.83 0.88 -31.71
N ILE A 482 -8.60 1.38 -31.65
CA ILE A 482 -7.57 0.93 -30.69
C ILE A 482 -8.08 1.12 -29.26
N ARG A 483 -8.59 2.31 -28.92
CA ARG A 483 -9.12 2.58 -27.58
C ARG A 483 -10.32 1.69 -27.24
N ALA A 484 -11.25 1.49 -28.16
CA ALA A 484 -12.39 0.59 -27.92
C ALA A 484 -11.94 -0.86 -27.64
N GLN A 485 -10.93 -1.36 -28.37
CA GLN A 485 -10.35 -2.68 -28.12
C GLN A 485 -9.62 -2.75 -26.77
N MET A 486 -8.87 -1.72 -26.41
CA MET A 486 -8.20 -1.62 -25.11
C MET A 486 -9.20 -1.60 -23.95
N GLN A 487 -10.32 -0.89 -24.08
CA GLN A 487 -11.38 -0.88 -23.07
C GLN A 487 -11.97 -2.28 -22.86
N GLU A 488 -12.32 -2.97 -23.96
CA GLU A 488 -12.89 -4.31 -23.88
C GLU A 488 -11.93 -5.31 -23.22
N ARG A 489 -10.67 -5.33 -23.66
CA ARG A 489 -9.64 -6.16 -23.03
C ARG A 489 -9.39 -5.75 -21.58
N GLY A 490 -9.40 -4.45 -21.30
CA GLY A 490 -9.24 -3.89 -19.96
C GLY A 490 -10.27 -4.42 -18.98
N ARG A 491 -11.55 -4.49 -19.37
CA ARG A 491 -12.61 -5.09 -18.54
C ARG A 491 -12.29 -6.53 -18.17
N VAL A 492 -11.86 -7.33 -19.15
CA VAL A 492 -11.51 -8.75 -18.96
C VAL A 492 -10.30 -8.90 -18.06
N ILE A 493 -9.24 -8.10 -18.26
CA ILE A 493 -8.04 -8.11 -17.42
C ILE A 493 -8.37 -7.69 -15.99
N ALA A 494 -9.06 -6.57 -15.79
CA ALA A 494 -9.41 -6.06 -14.47
C ALA A 494 -10.27 -7.04 -13.66
N ALA A 495 -11.16 -7.79 -14.33
CA ALA A 495 -12.00 -8.80 -13.68
C ALA A 495 -11.19 -9.92 -12.99
N ARG A 496 -10.00 -10.26 -13.51
CA ARG A 496 -9.12 -11.30 -12.93
C ARG A 496 -8.66 -10.99 -11.52
N TYR A 497 -8.60 -9.71 -11.16
CA TYR A 497 -8.13 -9.24 -9.86
C TYR A 497 -9.27 -8.96 -8.88
N ARG A 498 -10.49 -9.37 -9.21
CA ARG A 498 -11.63 -9.27 -8.30
C ARG A 498 -11.57 -10.36 -7.20
N PRO A 499 -12.14 -10.11 -6.02
CA PRO A 499 -12.11 -11.06 -4.91
C PRO A 499 -12.57 -12.47 -5.26
N GLU A 500 -13.60 -12.62 -6.10
CA GLU A 500 -14.12 -13.93 -6.53
C GLU A 500 -13.10 -14.82 -7.25
N HIS A 501 -12.08 -14.23 -7.89
CA HIS A 501 -11.02 -14.98 -8.59
C HIS A 501 -9.77 -15.21 -7.72
N ILE A 502 -9.53 -14.32 -6.74
CA ILE A 502 -8.31 -14.34 -5.91
C ILE A 502 -8.51 -15.09 -4.59
N LEU A 503 -9.69 -15.00 -3.96
CA LEU A 503 -9.95 -15.64 -2.67
C LEU A 503 -9.90 -17.17 -2.70
N PRO A 504 -10.39 -17.86 -3.75
CA PRO A 504 -10.23 -19.31 -3.85
C PRO A 504 -8.75 -19.75 -3.87
N GLN A 505 -7.86 -18.93 -4.44
CA GLN A 505 -6.42 -19.22 -4.45
C GLN A 505 -5.84 -19.11 -3.03
N TRP A 506 -6.23 -18.08 -2.27
CA TRP A 506 -5.85 -17.96 -0.86
C TRP A 506 -6.38 -19.12 -0.03
N GLU A 507 -7.63 -19.53 -0.21
CA GLU A 507 -8.21 -20.66 0.52
C GLU A 507 -7.45 -21.96 0.22
N SER A 508 -7.24 -22.27 -1.06
CA SER A 508 -6.49 -23.46 -1.48
C SER A 508 -5.06 -23.46 -0.94
N PHE A 509 -4.38 -22.32 -0.98
CA PHE A 509 -3.02 -22.17 -0.46
C PHE A 509 -2.96 -22.33 1.06
N LEU A 510 -3.89 -21.73 1.80
CA LEU A 510 -3.92 -21.86 3.26
C LEU A 510 -4.19 -23.30 3.69
N ARG A 511 -5.07 -24.02 2.99
CA ARG A 511 -5.31 -25.45 3.22
C ARG A 511 -4.06 -26.28 2.97
N SER A 512 -3.40 -26.10 1.82
CA SER A 512 -2.23 -26.91 1.45
C SER A 512 -1.03 -26.78 2.40
N ILE A 513 -0.91 -25.67 3.14
CA ILE A 513 0.16 -25.47 4.13
C ILE A 513 -0.25 -25.80 5.58
N SER A 514 -1.56 -25.98 5.83
CA SER A 514 -2.13 -26.21 7.17
C SER A 514 -2.50 -27.66 7.43
N ASP A 515 -2.64 -28.45 6.37
CA ASP A 515 -2.65 -29.92 6.38
C ASP A 515 -1.24 -30.46 6.60
#